data_AF-A0A661WQB0-F1
#
_entry.id   AF-A0A661WQB0-F1
#
_cell.length_a   1.000
_cell.length_b   1.000
_cell.length_c   1.000
_cell.angle_alpha   90.00
_cell.angle_beta   90.00
_cell.angle_gamma   90.00
#
_symmetry.space_group_name_H-M   'P 1'
#
loop_
_entity.id
_entity.type
_entity.pdbx_description
1 polymer ?
#
loop_
_entity_poly.entity_id
_entity_poly.type
_entity_poly.pdbx_seq_one_letter_code
_entity_poly.pdbx_strand_id
1 'polypeptide(L)'
;NPDGAARYEQNWLKHPEPSWKNNFEKARLNANDVDLNRDWLELTQRETQAIHKFIRTIHPEFVMDLHEYYWKDGYPPEIPTADEDGFMATMTDCPFFGVHEQVALICRELMEEISPPLENEFNWKIKLRHFIGEKRNTYSTPSYLGIYLALSGIPKLLVETWGVGCSTLLLKERIAFHTRAIRLSIDGVSKRLSFFQKMKQMNSMIERNFLVTEEAKAKRFTALLKKQGIHFTVDGTSIRVKVLKLQMGFVEAIFNEINN
;
A
#
# COMPACT_ATOMS: atom_id res chain seq x y z
N ASN A 1 9.68 -1.40 -10.87
CA ASN A 1 11.13 -1.49 -10.61
C ASN A 1 11.80 -2.14 -11.83
N PRO A 2 12.18 -1.34 -12.85
CA PRO A 2 12.79 -1.87 -14.07
C PRO A 2 14.15 -2.55 -13.81
N ASP A 3 14.92 -2.11 -12.80
CA ASP A 3 16.23 -2.67 -12.48
C ASP A 3 16.12 -4.03 -11.78
N GLY A 4 15.17 -4.14 -10.85
CA GLY A 4 14.78 -5.42 -10.24
C GLY A 4 14.23 -6.40 -11.27
N ALA A 5 13.46 -5.92 -12.24
CA ALA A 5 12.94 -6.72 -13.35
C ALA A 5 14.05 -7.23 -14.29
N ALA A 6 15.04 -6.38 -14.62
CA ALA A 6 16.19 -6.80 -15.45
C ALA A 6 17.07 -7.83 -14.72
N ARG A 7 17.32 -7.64 -13.41
CA ARG A 7 18.06 -8.60 -12.58
C ARG A 7 17.28 -9.91 -12.43
N TYR A 8 15.96 -9.84 -12.27
CA TYR A 8 15.06 -11.00 -12.27
C TYR A 8 15.19 -11.76 -13.59
N GLU A 9 15.07 -11.07 -14.73
CA GLU A 9 15.16 -11.67 -16.07
C GLU A 9 16.52 -12.31 -16.32
N GLN A 10 17.62 -11.65 -15.95
CA GLN A 10 18.97 -12.23 -16.06
C GLN A 10 19.13 -13.51 -15.22
N ASN A 11 18.58 -13.53 -14.00
CA ASN A 11 18.62 -14.70 -13.14
C ASN A 11 17.71 -15.83 -13.67
N TRP A 12 16.53 -15.48 -14.19
CA TRP A 12 15.63 -16.40 -14.86
C TRP A 12 16.25 -17.01 -16.12
N LEU A 13 16.94 -16.24 -16.96
CA LEU A 13 17.61 -16.77 -18.16
C LEU A 13 18.71 -17.78 -17.82
N LYS A 14 19.34 -17.65 -16.65
CA LYS A 14 20.34 -18.61 -16.15
C LYS A 14 19.69 -19.87 -15.56
N HIS A 15 18.54 -19.70 -14.91
CA HIS A 15 17.78 -20.76 -14.27
C HIS A 15 16.29 -20.57 -14.57
N PRO A 16 15.80 -21.02 -15.75
CA PRO A 16 14.41 -20.83 -16.19
C PRO A 16 13.47 -21.80 -15.46
N GLU A 17 13.75 -22.02 -14.18
CA GLU A 17 12.97 -22.82 -13.28
C GLU A 17 12.19 -21.90 -12.35
N PRO A 18 10.97 -22.27 -11.98
CA PRO A 18 10.13 -21.42 -11.16
C PRO A 18 10.71 -21.09 -9.78
N SER A 19 10.18 -20.04 -9.16
CA SER A 19 10.80 -19.36 -8.02
C SER A 19 11.02 -20.18 -6.74
N TRP A 20 10.36 -21.33 -6.56
CA TRP A 20 10.67 -22.23 -5.43
C TRP A 20 12.02 -22.92 -5.57
N LYS A 21 12.60 -22.97 -6.79
CA LYS A 21 13.99 -23.40 -7.03
C LYS A 21 14.98 -22.23 -7.12
N ASN A 22 14.47 -20.99 -7.13
CA ASN A 22 15.24 -19.75 -7.30
C ASN A 22 14.65 -18.63 -6.43
N ASN A 23 15.00 -18.54 -5.14
CA ASN A 23 14.47 -17.46 -4.29
C ASN A 23 14.95 -16.08 -4.80
N PHE A 24 14.03 -15.24 -5.28
CA PHE A 24 14.30 -13.98 -5.98
C PHE A 24 14.19 -12.72 -5.11
N GLU A 25 14.30 -12.82 -3.78
CA GLU A 25 14.22 -11.68 -2.85
C GLU A 25 15.09 -10.47 -3.26
N LYS A 26 16.27 -10.71 -3.86
CA LYS A 26 17.18 -9.65 -4.34
C LYS A 26 16.69 -8.91 -5.59
N ALA A 27 15.75 -9.47 -6.35
CA ALA A 27 15.22 -8.86 -7.55
C ALA A 27 14.02 -7.94 -7.27
N ARG A 28 13.49 -7.95 -6.05
CA ARG A 28 12.44 -7.03 -5.59
C ARG A 28 12.98 -5.61 -5.36
N LEU A 29 14.22 -5.51 -4.92
CA LEU A 29 14.86 -4.28 -4.46
C LEU A 29 15.33 -3.41 -5.64
N ASN A 30 15.44 -2.10 -5.44
CA ASN A 30 16.03 -1.21 -6.45
C ASN A 30 17.55 -1.42 -6.55
N ALA A 31 18.23 -0.62 -7.39
CA ALA A 31 19.68 -0.69 -7.59
C ALA A 31 20.51 -0.40 -6.32
N ASN A 32 19.91 0.17 -5.28
CA ASN A 32 20.54 0.43 -3.99
C ASN A 32 20.13 -0.59 -2.91
N ASP A 33 19.57 -1.74 -3.33
CA ASP A 33 19.06 -2.80 -2.45
C ASP A 33 17.99 -2.31 -1.45
N VAL A 34 17.15 -1.34 -1.85
CA VAL A 34 16.02 -0.84 -1.05
C VAL A 34 14.68 -1.34 -1.59
N ASP A 35 13.82 -1.82 -0.69
CA ASP A 35 12.42 -2.11 -0.99
C ASP A 35 11.63 -0.80 -1.04
N LEU A 36 11.37 -0.30 -2.25
CA LEU A 36 10.66 0.97 -2.46
C LEU A 36 9.24 0.97 -1.87
N ASN A 37 8.62 -0.20 -1.69
CA ASN A 37 7.32 -0.29 -1.03
C ASN A 37 7.43 -0.14 0.49
N ARG A 38 8.63 -0.02 1.08
CA ARG A 38 8.88 0.16 2.53
C ARG A 38 9.59 1.49 2.86
N ASP A 39 9.79 2.34 1.86
CA ASP A 39 10.56 3.58 1.98
C ASP A 39 9.67 4.83 2.23
N TRP A 40 8.40 4.67 2.61
CA TRP A 40 7.43 5.79 2.60
C TRP A 40 7.46 6.70 3.82
N LEU A 41 7.99 6.20 4.95
CA LEU A 41 8.23 7.02 6.13
C LEU A 41 9.53 7.82 5.99
N GLU A 42 10.60 7.13 5.58
CA GLU A 42 11.94 7.69 5.54
C GLU A 42 12.31 8.31 4.18
N LEU A 43 11.60 8.03 3.09
CA LEU A 43 11.80 8.64 1.77
C LEU A 43 13.29 8.73 1.39
N THR A 44 14.03 7.63 1.52
CA THR A 44 15.48 7.60 1.31
C THR A 44 15.84 7.56 -0.18
N GLN A 45 14.97 6.99 -1.01
CA GLN A 45 15.20 6.81 -2.44
C GLN A 45 14.57 7.95 -3.26
N ARG A 46 15.23 8.33 -4.36
CA ARG A 46 14.77 9.41 -5.25
C ARG A 46 13.45 9.05 -5.93
N GLU A 47 13.27 7.78 -6.24
CA GLU A 47 12.06 7.21 -6.84
C GLU A 47 10.87 7.40 -5.89
N THR A 48 11.02 7.01 -4.62
CA THR A 48 9.99 7.20 -3.60
C THR A 48 9.70 8.69 -3.38
N GLN A 49 10.73 9.53 -3.29
CA GLN A 49 10.58 10.99 -3.14
C GLN A 49 9.82 11.61 -4.32
N ALA A 50 10.08 11.17 -5.55
CA ALA A 50 9.42 11.66 -6.75
C ALA A 50 7.93 11.30 -6.77
N ILE A 51 7.59 10.04 -6.48
CA ILE A 51 6.19 9.58 -6.41
C ILE A 51 5.47 10.26 -5.23
N HIS A 52 6.13 10.37 -4.07
CA HIS A 52 5.61 11.10 -2.91
C HIS A 52 5.26 12.55 -3.27
N LYS A 53 6.17 13.27 -3.94
CA LYS A 53 5.91 14.63 -4.43
C LYS A 53 4.73 14.67 -5.40
N PHE A 54 4.64 13.72 -6.33
CA PHE A 54 3.53 13.62 -7.28
C PHE A 54 2.18 13.44 -6.58
N ILE A 55 2.06 12.46 -5.67
CA ILE A 55 0.85 12.21 -4.87
C ILE A 55 0.43 13.46 -4.10
N ARG A 56 1.38 14.13 -3.44
CA ARG A 56 1.12 15.38 -2.71
C ARG A 56 0.79 16.57 -3.58
N THR A 57 1.12 16.53 -4.87
CA THR A 57 0.76 17.62 -5.79
C THR A 57 -0.66 17.44 -6.29
N ILE A 58 -0.99 16.23 -6.76
CA ILE A 58 -2.29 15.97 -7.38
C ILE A 58 -3.41 15.71 -6.36
N HIS A 59 -3.07 15.25 -5.15
CA HIS A 59 -4.02 14.84 -4.11
C HIS A 59 -5.10 13.89 -4.67
N PRO A 60 -4.72 12.66 -5.07
CA PRO A 60 -5.63 11.78 -5.78
C PRO A 60 -6.81 11.39 -4.90
N GLU A 61 -8.02 11.33 -5.47
CA GLU A 61 -9.21 10.86 -4.76
C GLU A 61 -9.13 9.37 -4.42
N PHE A 62 -8.45 8.58 -5.26
CA PHE A 62 -8.28 7.15 -5.09
C PHE A 62 -6.96 6.68 -5.72
N VAL A 63 -6.30 5.71 -5.08
CA VAL A 63 -5.08 5.08 -5.62
C VAL A 63 -5.28 3.57 -5.68
N MET A 64 -5.05 3.00 -6.85
CA MET A 64 -4.97 1.55 -6.98
C MET A 64 -3.50 1.13 -7.00
N ASP A 65 -3.19 0.14 -6.19
CA ASP A 65 -1.85 -0.34 -5.92
C ASP A 65 -1.77 -1.77 -6.46
N LEU A 66 -1.08 -1.96 -7.59
CA LEU A 66 -1.09 -3.21 -8.35
C LEU A 66 0.21 -3.96 -8.13
N HIS A 67 0.11 -5.15 -7.56
CA HIS A 67 1.24 -5.94 -7.13
C HIS A 67 1.18 -7.36 -7.71
N GLU A 68 2.32 -8.03 -7.65
CA GLU A 68 2.38 -9.47 -7.71
C GLU A 68 3.13 -9.96 -6.47
N TYR A 69 2.76 -11.13 -5.95
CA TYR A 69 3.40 -11.72 -4.77
C TYR A 69 3.97 -13.11 -5.06
N TYR A 70 4.92 -13.52 -4.22
CA TYR A 70 5.58 -14.83 -4.25
C TYR A 70 4.76 -15.85 -3.46
N TRP A 71 4.75 -17.10 -3.93
CA TRP A 71 4.21 -18.23 -3.20
C TRP A 71 5.32 -18.97 -2.44
N LYS A 72 5.19 -19.08 -1.12
CA LYS A 72 6.25 -19.63 -0.25
C LYS A 72 6.41 -21.15 -0.30
N ASP A 73 5.36 -21.88 -0.69
CA ASP A 73 5.24 -23.32 -0.39
C ASP A 73 5.25 -24.23 -1.63
N GLY A 74 5.91 -23.82 -2.72
CA GLY A 74 5.96 -24.58 -3.98
C GLY A 74 4.72 -24.35 -4.84
N TYR A 75 4.92 -23.92 -6.09
CA TYR A 75 3.86 -23.58 -7.03
C TYR A 75 3.97 -24.46 -8.30
N PRO A 76 2.95 -24.55 -9.18
CA PRO A 76 1.57 -24.59 -8.74
C PRO A 76 1.42 -25.58 -7.57
N PRO A 77 0.45 -25.38 -6.67
CA PRO A 77 0.13 -26.40 -5.68
C PRO A 77 -0.01 -27.75 -6.41
N GLU A 78 0.79 -28.75 -6.05
CA GLU A 78 0.75 -30.07 -6.71
C GLU A 78 -0.61 -30.75 -6.49
N ILE A 79 -1.34 -30.30 -5.47
CA ILE A 79 -2.68 -30.75 -5.11
C ILE A 79 -3.53 -29.48 -4.93
N PRO A 80 -4.66 -29.33 -5.66
CA PRO A 80 -5.64 -28.31 -5.31
C PRO A 80 -6.12 -28.61 -3.89
N THR A 81 -5.85 -27.72 -2.95
CA THR A 81 -6.62 -27.77 -1.70
C THR A 81 -8.04 -27.36 -2.06
N ALA A 82 -9.05 -27.84 -1.34
CA ALA A 82 -10.44 -27.42 -1.55
C ALA A 82 -10.63 -25.89 -1.45
N ASP A 83 -9.62 -25.18 -0.95
CA ASP A 83 -9.56 -23.74 -0.81
C ASP A 83 -8.75 -22.99 -1.88
N GLU A 84 -7.98 -23.67 -2.73
CA GLU A 84 -7.02 -23.05 -3.66
C GLU A 84 -7.01 -23.78 -5.02
N ASP A 85 -7.99 -23.46 -5.87
CA ASP A 85 -8.01 -23.91 -7.27
C ASP A 85 -6.97 -23.13 -8.11
N GLY A 86 -5.72 -23.60 -8.10
CA GLY A 86 -4.71 -23.38 -9.14
C GLY A 86 -4.02 -22.01 -9.21
N PHE A 87 -4.74 -20.89 -9.06
CA PHE A 87 -4.19 -19.54 -9.15
C PHE A 87 -4.96 -18.52 -8.28
N MET A 88 -4.26 -17.81 -7.39
CA MET A 88 -4.86 -16.93 -6.39
C MET A 88 -4.62 -15.45 -6.67
N ALA A 89 -5.67 -14.67 -6.42
CA ALA A 89 -5.58 -13.22 -6.27
C ALA A 89 -5.88 -12.81 -4.83
N THR A 90 -5.37 -11.65 -4.43
CA THR A 90 -5.70 -11.02 -3.16
C THR A 90 -6.14 -9.59 -3.40
N MET A 91 -7.01 -9.10 -2.51
CA MET A 91 -7.34 -7.69 -2.44
C MET A 91 -7.25 -7.22 -1.00
N THR A 92 -6.71 -6.03 -0.80
CA THR A 92 -6.57 -5.43 0.51
C THR A 92 -6.98 -3.96 0.48
N ASP A 93 -8.02 -3.66 1.23
CA ASP A 93 -8.51 -2.31 1.51
C ASP A 93 -7.68 -1.63 2.61
N CYS A 94 -8.29 -0.75 3.43
CA CYS A 94 -7.60 0.06 4.44
C CYS A 94 -8.02 -0.26 5.90
N PRO A 95 -7.87 -1.48 6.42
CA PRO A 95 -8.30 -1.83 7.77
C PRO A 95 -7.21 -1.53 8.82
N PHE A 96 -6.42 -0.47 8.63
CA PHE A 96 -5.31 -0.13 9.52
C PHE A 96 -5.78 0.78 10.66
N PHE A 97 -5.17 0.62 11.84
CA PHE A 97 -5.44 1.48 12.98
C PHE A 97 -5.06 2.94 12.67
N GLY A 98 -5.89 3.90 13.06
CA GLY A 98 -5.68 5.33 12.79
C GLY A 98 -6.18 5.82 11.42
N VAL A 99 -6.58 4.93 10.51
CA VAL A 99 -7.22 5.34 9.24
C VAL A 99 -8.57 5.99 9.53
N HIS A 100 -8.85 7.11 8.86
CA HIS A 100 -10.12 7.81 9.01
C HIS A 100 -11.30 6.93 8.55
N GLU A 101 -12.39 6.90 9.30
CA GLU A 101 -13.54 6.00 9.08
C GLU A 101 -14.09 6.04 7.63
N GLN A 102 -14.16 7.22 7.03
CA GLN A 102 -14.67 7.41 5.66
C GLN A 102 -13.73 6.81 4.62
N VAL A 103 -12.42 6.88 4.85
CA VAL A 103 -11.40 6.23 4.00
C VAL A 103 -11.52 4.72 4.11
N ALA A 104 -11.64 4.19 5.33
CA ALA A 104 -11.81 2.75 5.53
C ALA A 104 -13.12 2.24 4.89
N LEU A 105 -14.21 2.99 5.03
CA LEU A 105 -15.53 2.66 4.48
C LEU A 105 -15.49 2.53 2.95
N ILE A 106 -15.01 3.55 2.25
CA ILE A 106 -15.00 3.56 0.78
C ILE A 106 -14.09 2.48 0.21
N CYS A 107 -12.94 2.21 0.84
CA CYS A 107 -12.02 1.19 0.38
C CYS A 107 -12.62 -0.21 0.54
N ARG A 108 -13.32 -0.46 1.67
CA ARG A 108 -14.05 -1.71 1.89
C ARG A 108 -15.17 -1.90 0.87
N GLU A 109 -16.02 -0.89 0.69
CA GLU A 109 -17.14 -0.97 -0.27
C GLU A 109 -16.66 -1.21 -1.70
N LEU A 110 -15.59 -0.53 -2.13
CA LEU A 110 -15.02 -0.75 -3.45
C LEU A 110 -14.46 -2.17 -3.59
N MET A 111 -13.72 -2.66 -2.58
CA MET A 111 -13.20 -4.03 -2.58
C MET A 111 -14.32 -5.08 -2.69
N GLU A 112 -15.38 -4.91 -1.90
CA GLU A 112 -16.55 -5.80 -1.88
C GLU A 112 -17.37 -5.72 -3.19
N GLU A 113 -17.41 -4.55 -3.85
CA GLU A 113 -18.08 -4.40 -5.15
C GLU A 113 -17.28 -5.06 -6.29
N ILE A 114 -15.96 -4.90 -6.32
CA ILE A 114 -15.17 -5.33 -7.48
C ILE A 114 -14.69 -6.79 -7.41
N SER A 115 -14.61 -7.37 -6.21
CA SER A 115 -14.10 -8.74 -6.06
C SER A 115 -15.01 -9.80 -6.72
N PRO A 116 -16.35 -9.83 -6.50
CA PRO A 116 -17.21 -10.85 -7.12
C PRO A 116 -17.17 -10.90 -8.66
N PRO A 117 -17.25 -9.77 -9.40
CA PRO A 117 -17.16 -9.84 -10.85
C PRO A 117 -15.79 -10.31 -11.35
N LEU A 118 -14.70 -10.04 -10.63
CA LEU A 118 -13.36 -10.54 -10.96
C LEU A 118 -13.24 -12.05 -10.70
N GLU A 119 -13.72 -12.53 -9.55
CA GLU A 119 -13.77 -13.97 -9.26
C GLU A 119 -14.55 -14.72 -10.34
N ASN A 120 -15.73 -14.21 -10.70
CA ASN A 120 -16.59 -14.83 -11.69
C ASN A 120 -16.01 -14.82 -13.12
N GLU A 121 -15.36 -13.72 -13.53
CA GLU A 121 -14.81 -13.59 -14.88
C GLU A 121 -13.55 -14.46 -15.09
N PHE A 122 -12.70 -14.57 -14.06
CA PHE A 122 -11.41 -15.27 -14.17
C PHE A 122 -11.43 -16.68 -13.57
N ASN A 123 -12.49 -17.04 -12.85
CA ASN A 123 -12.56 -18.26 -12.05
C ASN A 123 -11.37 -18.41 -11.09
N TRP A 124 -10.91 -17.28 -10.53
CA TRP A 124 -9.83 -17.20 -9.55
C TRP A 124 -10.42 -16.81 -8.21
N LYS A 125 -10.13 -17.58 -7.16
CA LYS A 125 -10.53 -17.20 -5.80
C LYS A 125 -9.73 -15.97 -5.35
N ILE A 126 -10.43 -14.97 -4.83
CA ILE A 126 -9.83 -13.75 -4.30
C ILE A 126 -9.86 -13.80 -2.77
N LYS A 127 -8.69 -13.86 -2.15
CA LYS A 127 -8.59 -13.74 -0.68
C LYS A 127 -8.57 -12.27 -0.27
N LEU A 128 -9.67 -11.82 0.35
CA LEU A 128 -9.77 -10.47 0.90
C LEU A 128 -8.94 -10.35 2.18
N ARG A 129 -8.12 -9.30 2.28
CA ARG A 129 -7.25 -8.97 3.42
C ARG A 129 -6.26 -10.07 3.81
N HIS A 130 -5.79 -10.85 2.85
CA HIS A 130 -4.97 -12.04 3.10
C HIS A 130 -3.69 -11.77 3.91
N PHE A 131 -3.01 -10.65 3.68
CA PHE A 131 -1.73 -10.31 4.32
C PHE A 131 -1.86 -9.39 5.54
N ILE A 132 -3.08 -9.07 5.92
CA ILE A 132 -3.38 -8.26 7.08
C ILE A 132 -3.58 -9.27 8.20
N GLY A 133 -2.63 -9.34 9.14
CA GLY A 133 -2.74 -10.21 10.32
C GLY A 133 -4.01 -9.92 11.14
N GLU A 134 -4.14 -10.53 12.32
CA GLU A 134 -5.36 -10.35 13.13
C GLU A 134 -5.70 -8.86 13.37
N LYS A 135 -6.99 -8.52 13.20
CA LYS A 135 -7.59 -7.17 13.25
C LYS A 135 -7.17 -6.27 14.43
N ARG A 136 -6.60 -6.85 15.50
CA ARG A 136 -6.23 -6.13 16.73
C ARG A 136 -4.74 -5.76 16.80
N ASN A 137 -3.92 -6.18 15.84
CA ASN A 137 -2.47 -6.04 15.89
C ASN A 137 -1.81 -5.47 14.62
N THR A 138 -2.57 -4.92 13.68
CA THR A 138 -2.00 -4.23 12.50
C THR A 138 -1.55 -2.81 12.82
N TYR A 139 -0.82 -2.65 13.94
CA TYR A 139 0.09 -1.53 14.11
C TYR A 139 1.09 -1.61 12.97
N SER A 140 0.98 -0.66 12.06
CA SER A 140 1.86 -0.63 10.91
C SER A 140 2.47 0.74 10.87
N THR A 141 3.78 0.75 11.09
CA THR A 141 4.66 1.86 10.74
C THR A 141 4.26 2.31 9.33
N PRO A 142 4.06 3.61 9.09
CA PRO A 142 3.64 4.10 7.78
C PRO A 142 4.81 4.09 6.76
N SER A 143 5.69 3.11 6.87
CA SER A 143 6.80 2.82 5.97
C SER A 143 6.32 2.20 4.67
N TYR A 144 5.14 1.57 4.65
CA TYR A 144 4.58 0.98 3.44
C TYR A 144 3.75 1.96 2.62
N LEU A 145 3.82 1.92 1.28
CA LEU A 145 3.02 2.80 0.40
C LEU A 145 1.54 2.74 0.77
N GLY A 146 1.01 1.53 0.86
CA GLY A 146 -0.41 1.36 1.06
C GLY A 146 -0.93 1.88 2.40
N ILE A 147 -0.08 1.82 3.43
CA ILE A 147 -0.38 2.26 4.79
C ILE A 147 -0.20 3.78 4.89
N TYR A 148 0.86 4.32 4.26
CA TYR A 148 1.06 5.75 4.07
C TYR A 148 -0.17 6.40 3.41
N LEU A 149 -0.65 5.85 2.29
CA LEU A 149 -1.82 6.38 1.58
C LEU A 149 -3.05 6.41 2.50
N ALA A 150 -3.38 5.27 3.12
CA ALA A 150 -4.54 5.12 3.96
C ALA A 150 -4.53 6.10 5.16
N LEU A 151 -3.40 6.19 5.87
CA LEU A 151 -3.23 7.08 7.01
C LEU A 151 -3.14 8.55 6.61
N SER A 152 -2.68 8.83 5.39
CA SER A 152 -2.67 10.17 4.79
C SER A 152 -4.03 10.59 4.24
N GLY A 153 -5.08 9.82 4.51
CA GLY A 153 -6.44 10.16 4.12
C GLY A 153 -6.76 9.90 2.65
N ILE A 154 -5.92 9.13 1.94
CA ILE A 154 -6.08 8.79 0.52
C ILE A 154 -6.66 7.38 0.42
N PRO A 155 -7.91 7.23 -0.02
CA PRO A 155 -8.50 5.94 -0.34
C PRO A 155 -7.63 5.14 -1.32
N LYS A 156 -7.48 3.84 -1.05
CA LYS A 156 -6.71 2.95 -1.91
C LYS A 156 -7.24 1.53 -1.91
N LEU A 157 -6.85 0.78 -2.93
CA LEU A 157 -7.02 -0.67 -2.99
C LEU A 157 -5.74 -1.33 -3.49
N LEU A 158 -5.24 -2.30 -2.73
CA LEU A 158 -4.19 -3.22 -3.18
C LEU A 158 -4.85 -4.38 -3.92
N VAL A 159 -4.38 -4.65 -5.14
CA VAL A 159 -4.76 -5.82 -5.92
C VAL A 159 -3.49 -6.59 -6.22
N GLU A 160 -3.45 -7.87 -5.85
CA GLU A 160 -2.29 -8.71 -6.08
C GLU A 160 -2.66 -10.02 -6.75
N THR A 161 -1.86 -10.43 -7.71
CA THR A 161 -1.93 -11.77 -8.31
C THR A 161 -0.67 -12.54 -7.94
N TRP A 162 -0.73 -13.87 -7.90
CA TRP A 162 0.52 -14.65 -7.97
C TRP A 162 1.25 -14.31 -9.25
N GLY A 163 2.52 -13.94 -9.20
CA GLY A 163 3.18 -13.54 -10.46
C GLY A 163 4.67 -13.35 -10.36
N VAL A 164 5.16 -13.00 -9.17
CA VAL A 164 6.59 -13.01 -8.87
C VAL A 164 7.10 -14.44 -9.06
N GLY A 165 8.10 -14.64 -9.92
CA GLY A 165 8.63 -15.97 -10.18
C GLY A 165 7.91 -16.78 -11.25
N CYS A 166 6.78 -16.29 -11.76
CA CYS A 166 5.93 -17.04 -12.70
C CYS A 166 6.28 -16.81 -14.17
N SER A 167 7.22 -15.90 -14.48
CA SER A 167 7.63 -15.58 -15.86
C SER A 167 6.41 -15.36 -16.76
N THR A 168 6.31 -16.06 -17.90
CA THR A 168 5.20 -15.98 -18.85
C THR A 168 3.97 -16.81 -18.49
N LEU A 169 4.03 -17.63 -17.43
CA LEU A 169 2.90 -18.47 -17.03
C LEU A 169 1.70 -17.58 -16.75
N LEU A 170 0.56 -17.83 -17.41
CA LEU A 170 -0.67 -17.05 -17.23
C LEU A 170 -0.49 -15.52 -17.37
N LEU A 171 0.57 -15.04 -18.03
CA LEU A 171 0.88 -13.60 -18.08
C LEU A 171 -0.27 -12.80 -18.72
N LYS A 172 -0.93 -13.36 -19.74
CA LYS A 172 -2.07 -12.70 -20.38
C LYS A 172 -3.25 -12.57 -19.41
N GLU A 173 -3.51 -13.62 -18.65
CA GLU A 173 -4.57 -13.69 -17.65
C GLU A 173 -4.27 -12.73 -16.48
N ARG A 174 -3.02 -12.66 -16.01
CA ARG A 174 -2.61 -11.68 -14.97
C ARG A 174 -2.78 -10.24 -15.44
N ILE A 175 -2.33 -9.94 -16.66
CA ILE A 175 -2.50 -8.60 -17.26
C ILE A 175 -4.00 -8.30 -17.41
N ALA A 176 -4.79 -9.24 -17.89
CA ALA A 176 -6.24 -9.08 -18.06
C ALA A 176 -6.93 -8.87 -16.71
N PHE A 177 -6.55 -9.61 -15.67
CA PHE A 177 -7.08 -9.48 -14.31
C PHE A 177 -6.82 -8.08 -13.76
N HIS A 178 -5.56 -7.63 -13.77
CA HIS A 178 -5.21 -6.27 -13.32
C HIS A 178 -5.94 -5.21 -14.15
N THR A 179 -5.96 -5.35 -15.48
CA THR A 179 -6.69 -4.44 -16.39
C THR A 179 -8.18 -4.35 -16.05
N ARG A 180 -8.80 -5.49 -15.74
CA ARG A 180 -10.21 -5.55 -15.37
C ARG A 180 -10.46 -4.91 -14.01
N ALA A 181 -9.57 -5.14 -13.04
CA ALA A 181 -9.62 -4.49 -11.74
C ALA A 181 -9.49 -2.96 -11.86
N ILE A 182 -8.65 -2.46 -12.77
CA ILE A 182 -8.55 -1.03 -13.08
C ILE A 182 -9.91 -0.49 -13.52
N ARG A 183 -10.52 -1.12 -14.53
CA ARG A 183 -11.79 -0.66 -15.11
C ARG A 183 -12.91 -0.65 -14.08
N LEU A 184 -13.06 -1.75 -13.33
CA LEU A 184 -14.07 -1.86 -12.29
C LEU A 184 -13.86 -0.83 -11.17
N SER A 185 -12.61 -0.55 -10.80
CA SER A 185 -12.30 0.49 -9.82
C SER A 185 -12.63 1.89 -10.33
N ILE A 186 -12.32 2.20 -11.61
CA ILE A 186 -12.71 3.47 -12.24
C ILE A 186 -14.23 3.64 -12.22
N ASP A 187 -14.98 2.60 -12.59
CA ASP A 187 -16.44 2.62 -12.59
C ASP A 187 -16.98 2.81 -11.15
N GLY A 188 -16.45 2.05 -10.20
CA GLY A 188 -16.83 2.12 -8.78
C GLY A 188 -16.56 3.49 -8.16
N VAL A 189 -15.41 4.10 -8.48
CA VAL A 189 -15.05 5.46 -8.04
C VAL A 189 -15.96 6.50 -8.70
N SER A 190 -16.24 6.35 -10.00
CA SER A 190 -17.10 7.27 -10.76
C SER A 190 -18.54 7.31 -10.23
N LYS A 191 -19.09 6.17 -9.79
CA LYS A 191 -20.40 6.09 -9.12
C LYS A 191 -20.43 6.83 -7.78
N ARG A 192 -19.27 7.11 -7.19
CA ARG A 192 -19.12 7.66 -5.83
C ARG A 192 -18.46 9.04 -5.80
N LEU A 193 -18.43 9.77 -6.93
CA LEU A 193 -17.84 11.12 -6.98
C LEU A 193 -18.39 12.06 -5.91
N SER A 194 -19.69 12.01 -5.63
CA SER A 194 -20.31 12.85 -4.58
C SER A 194 -19.79 12.51 -3.18
N PHE A 195 -19.42 11.26 -2.92
CA PHE A 195 -18.80 10.84 -1.66
C PHE A 195 -17.39 11.44 -1.53
N PHE A 196 -16.55 11.31 -2.56
CA PHE A 196 -15.20 11.91 -2.55
C PHE A 196 -15.26 13.45 -2.44
N GLN A 197 -16.22 14.11 -3.08
CA GLN A 197 -16.45 15.54 -2.94
C GLN A 197 -16.80 15.92 -1.50
N LYS A 198 -17.70 15.17 -0.85
CA LYS A 198 -18.03 15.38 0.57
C LYS A 198 -16.82 15.16 1.46
N MET A 199 -16.06 14.08 1.27
CA MET A 199 -14.82 13.85 2.02
C MET A 199 -13.85 15.03 1.91
N LYS A 200 -13.67 15.58 0.70
CA LYS A 200 -12.82 16.75 0.45
C LYS A 200 -13.32 18.00 1.18
N GLN A 201 -14.64 18.24 1.21
CA GLN A 201 -15.25 19.35 1.96
C GLN A 201 -15.09 19.20 3.48
N MET A 202 -15.13 17.96 3.98
CA MET A 202 -14.94 17.64 5.40
C MET A 202 -13.48 17.71 5.83
N ASN A 203 -12.54 17.73 4.88
CA ASN A 203 -11.11 17.67 5.13
C ASN A 203 -10.54 19.05 5.51
N SER A 204 -10.98 19.57 6.65
CA SER A 204 -10.50 20.84 7.18
C SER A 204 -9.12 20.71 7.82
N MET A 205 -8.41 21.84 7.90
CA MET A 205 -7.18 21.93 8.70
C MET A 205 -7.51 21.89 10.18
N ILE A 206 -6.81 21.05 10.92
CA ILE A 206 -6.86 20.94 12.37
C ILE A 206 -5.47 21.13 12.95
N GLU A 207 -5.40 21.50 14.22
CA GLU A 207 -4.16 21.63 14.98
C GLU A 207 -4.18 20.66 16.16
N ARG A 208 -3.05 19.99 16.41
CA ARG A 208 -2.90 19.09 17.55
C ARG A 208 -1.53 19.25 18.19
N ASN A 209 -1.52 19.20 19.52
CA ASN A 209 -0.31 19.31 20.32
C ASN A 209 0.20 17.91 20.66
N PHE A 210 1.49 17.69 20.44
CA PHE A 210 2.21 16.46 20.77
C PHE A 210 3.30 16.79 21.78
N LEU A 211 3.26 16.16 22.95
CA LEU A 211 4.27 16.33 23.98
C LEU A 211 5.39 15.32 23.77
N VAL A 212 6.62 15.78 23.58
CA VAL A 212 7.81 14.94 23.46
C VAL A 212 8.86 15.43 24.45
N THR A 213 9.10 14.63 25.50
CA THR A 213 9.98 15.01 26.61
C THR A 213 11.45 14.75 26.31
N GLU A 214 11.76 13.79 25.44
CA GLU A 214 13.13 13.46 25.03
C GLU A 214 13.56 14.25 23.79
N GLU A 215 14.65 15.02 23.90
CA GLU A 215 15.15 15.88 22.81
C GLU A 215 15.44 15.10 21.52
N ALA A 216 16.03 13.90 21.62
CA ALA A 216 16.32 13.05 20.47
C ALA A 216 15.05 12.61 19.72
N LYS A 217 14.00 12.23 20.47
CA LYS A 217 12.68 11.88 19.89
C LYS A 217 12.02 13.10 19.26
N ALA A 218 12.10 14.27 19.91
CA ALA A 218 11.56 15.52 19.36
C ALA A 218 12.24 15.90 18.03
N LYS A 219 13.57 15.78 17.96
CA LYS A 219 14.34 15.97 16.72
C LYS A 219 13.93 14.98 15.62
N ARG A 220 13.78 13.69 15.96
CA ARG A 220 13.34 12.68 14.99
C ARG A 220 11.92 12.95 14.48
N PHE A 221 11.00 13.31 15.37
CA PHE A 221 9.60 13.57 15.00
C PHE A 221 9.49 14.77 14.06
N THR A 222 10.10 15.90 14.44
CA THR A 222 10.11 17.11 13.60
C THR A 222 10.83 16.90 12.26
N ALA A 223 11.90 16.10 12.23
CA ALA A 223 12.58 15.74 10.99
C ALA A 223 11.66 14.94 10.03
N LEU A 224 10.93 13.95 10.55
CA LEU A 224 9.98 13.15 9.76
C LEU A 224 8.80 14.01 9.28
N LEU A 225 8.21 14.84 10.15
CA LEU A 225 7.16 15.79 9.74
C LEU A 225 7.63 16.72 8.61
N LYS A 226 8.84 17.27 8.72
CA LYS A 226 9.43 18.12 7.68
C LYS A 226 9.62 17.37 6.36
N LYS A 227 10.09 16.12 6.42
CA LYS A 227 10.29 15.26 5.24
C LYS A 227 8.99 14.96 4.50
N GLN A 228 7.93 14.73 5.28
CA GLN A 228 6.56 14.53 4.79
C GLN A 228 5.88 15.87 4.39
N GLY A 229 6.56 17.00 4.64
CA GLY A 229 6.10 18.36 4.38
C GLY A 229 4.83 18.74 5.13
N ILE A 230 4.71 18.26 6.37
CA ILE A 230 3.66 18.63 7.31
C ILE A 230 4.11 19.87 8.07
N HIS A 231 3.21 20.83 8.26
CA HIS A 231 3.49 22.07 8.97
C HIS A 231 3.40 21.88 10.47
N PHE A 232 4.38 22.38 11.21
CA PHE A 232 4.40 22.34 12.67
C PHE A 232 5.13 23.54 13.27
N THR A 233 4.91 23.79 14.55
CA THR A 233 5.68 24.72 15.38
C THR A 233 6.19 23.99 16.63
N VAL A 234 7.33 24.42 17.15
CA VAL A 234 7.95 23.86 18.35
C VAL A 234 7.94 24.92 19.43
N ASP A 235 7.45 24.56 20.62
CA ASP A 235 7.43 25.40 21.82
C ASP A 235 7.84 24.56 23.03
N GLY A 236 9.12 24.64 23.41
CA GLY A 236 9.72 23.76 24.41
C GLY A 236 9.58 22.28 24.03
N THR A 237 8.90 21.50 24.88
CA THR A 237 8.60 20.07 24.68
C THR A 237 7.30 19.81 23.91
N SER A 238 6.60 20.87 23.50
CA SER A 238 5.33 20.79 22.77
C SER A 238 5.57 21.03 21.28
N ILE A 239 5.11 20.09 20.45
CA ILE A 239 5.13 20.21 19.00
C ILE A 239 3.69 20.33 18.52
N ARG A 240 3.32 21.51 18.01
CA ARG A 240 1.98 21.77 17.49
C ARG A 240 1.96 21.50 16.00
N VAL A 241 1.21 20.50 15.57
CA VAL A 241 1.14 20.05 14.18
C VAL A 241 -0.16 20.52 13.56
N LYS A 242 -0.07 21.19 12.42
CA LYS A 242 -1.21 21.66 11.64
C LYS A 242 -1.34 20.78 10.40
N VAL A 243 -2.43 20.03 10.31
CA VAL A 243 -2.62 18.99 9.29
C VAL A 243 -4.09 18.88 8.88
N LEU A 244 -4.35 18.31 7.71
CA LEU A 244 -5.70 18.00 7.27
C LEU A 244 -6.32 16.91 8.17
N LYS A 245 -7.62 17.01 8.46
CA LYS A 245 -8.32 16.08 9.35
C LYS A 245 -8.15 14.62 8.94
N LEU A 246 -8.23 14.32 7.64
CA LEU A 246 -8.08 12.95 7.12
C LEU A 246 -6.66 12.40 7.26
N GLN A 247 -5.65 13.25 7.49
CA GLN A 247 -4.23 12.91 7.62
C GLN A 247 -3.77 12.75 9.07
N MET A 248 -4.64 12.97 10.06
CA MET A 248 -4.25 12.92 11.48
C MET A 248 -3.70 11.55 11.90
N GLY A 249 -4.28 10.47 11.37
CA GLY A 249 -3.81 9.11 11.64
C GLY A 249 -2.35 8.89 11.27
N PHE A 250 -1.88 9.51 10.18
CA PHE A 250 -0.47 9.44 9.79
C PHE A 250 0.45 10.14 10.78
N VAL A 251 0.07 11.34 11.24
CA VAL A 251 0.85 12.08 12.25
C VAL A 251 0.93 11.29 13.57
N GLU A 252 -0.19 10.73 14.02
CA GLU A 252 -0.25 9.89 15.21
C GLU A 252 0.60 8.63 15.06
N ALA A 253 0.56 7.98 13.89
CA ALA A 253 1.37 6.80 13.62
C ALA A 253 2.87 7.10 13.69
N ILE A 254 3.32 8.23 13.12
CA ILE A 254 4.72 8.69 13.25
C ILE A 254 5.07 8.92 14.73
N PHE A 255 4.21 9.64 15.45
CA PHE A 255 4.46 9.95 16.86
C PHE A 255 4.57 8.67 17.70
N ASN A 256 3.68 7.70 17.50
CA ASN A 256 3.69 6.43 18.23
C ASN A 256 4.93 5.59 17.90
N GLU A 257 5.34 5.51 16.62
CA GLU A 257 6.55 4.80 16.18
C GLU A 257 7.83 5.33 16.85
N ILE A 258 7.88 6.62 17.18
CA ILE A 258 9.06 7.24 17.82
C ILE A 258 9.08 7.00 19.34
N ASN A 259 7.91 6.76 19.94
CA ASN A 259 7.77 6.61 21.38
C ASN A 259 7.76 5.15 21.86
N ASN A 260 7.45 4.20 20.97
CA ASN A 260 7.62 2.77 21.18
C ASN A 260 9.09 2.35 21.00
#